data_AF-A0A8T5QFQ2-F1
#
_entry.id   AF-A0A8T5QFQ2-F1
#
_cell.length_a   1.000
_cell.length_b   1.000
_cell.length_c   1.000
_cell.angle_alpha   90.00
_cell.angle_beta   90.00
_cell.angle_gamma   90.00
#
_symmetry.space_group_name_H-M   'P 1'
#
loop_
_entity.id
_entity.type
_entity.pdbx_description
1 polymer ?
#
loop_
_entity_poly.entity_id
_entity_poly.type
_entity_poly.pdbx_seq_one_letter_code
_entity_poly.pdbx_strand_id
1 'polypeptide(L)'
;MAILNYLLVLGLAFLGLFAGLLLGYIAKEELKPGKKYLVWLQNIILIIAAVLVLYSFQLHIILFILIGILITLVLIYLQPKAVIGYIILASLILLIMEKPNFFMLTSSLTFLYGFPAGSLILIRKK
;
A
#
# COMPACT_ATOMS: atom_id res chain seq x y z
N MET A 1 1.39 -26.90 -2.31
CA MET A 1 0.08 -26.20 -2.37
C MET A 1 0.14 -24.83 -1.69
N ALA A 2 0.50 -24.72 -0.40
CA ALA A 2 0.52 -23.43 0.32
C ALA A 2 1.46 -22.38 -0.32
N ILE A 3 2.71 -22.74 -0.62
CA ILE A 3 3.72 -21.81 -1.18
C ILE A 3 3.28 -21.23 -2.53
N LEU A 4 2.72 -22.06 -3.41
CA LEU A 4 2.21 -21.59 -4.71
C LEU A 4 1.12 -20.54 -4.53
N ASN A 5 0.19 -20.75 -3.60
CA ASN A 5 -0.86 -19.77 -3.30
C ASN A 5 -0.28 -18.45 -2.79
N TYR A 6 0.73 -18.49 -1.90
CA TYR A 6 1.41 -17.27 -1.44
C TYR A 6 2.06 -16.52 -2.60
N LEU A 7 2.77 -17.21 -3.49
CA LEU A 7 3.41 -16.61 -4.65
C LEU A 7 2.40 -16.01 -5.63
N LEU A 8 1.28 -16.69 -5.89
CA LEU A 8 0.21 -16.18 -6.74
C LEU A 8 -0.43 -14.93 -6.13
N VAL A 9 -0.72 -14.93 -4.82
CA VAL A 9 -1.29 -13.76 -4.14
C VAL A 9 -0.32 -12.59 -4.16
N LEU A 10 0.98 -12.81 -3.94
CA LEU A 10 1.99 -11.78 -4.10
C LEU A 10 2.02 -11.24 -5.54
N GLY A 11 2.06 -12.12 -6.54
CA GLY A 11 2.01 -11.73 -7.94
C GLY A 11 0.80 -10.83 -8.25
N LEU A 12 -0.39 -11.27 -7.82
CA LEU A 12 -1.61 -10.48 -7.95
C LEU A 12 -1.53 -9.14 -7.22
N ALA A 13 -0.99 -9.10 -6.00
CA ALA A 13 -0.86 -7.88 -5.21
C ALA A 13 -0.05 -6.79 -5.94
N PHE A 14 1.00 -7.17 -6.68
CA PHE A 14 1.81 -6.19 -7.44
C PHE A 14 1.21 -5.82 -8.80
N LEU A 15 0.25 -6.59 -9.36
CA LEU A 15 -0.43 -6.22 -10.60
C LEU A 15 -1.26 -4.94 -10.49
N GLY A 16 -1.61 -4.52 -9.27
CA GLY A 16 -2.29 -3.25 -9.04
C GLY A 16 -1.51 -2.06 -9.61
N LEU A 17 -0.18 -2.12 -9.62
CA LEU A 17 0.66 -1.09 -10.22
C LEU A 17 0.41 -0.97 -11.73
N PHE A 18 0.31 -2.11 -12.41
CA PHE A 18 0.04 -2.16 -13.83
C PHE A 18 -1.35 -1.59 -14.14
N ALA A 19 -2.36 -1.96 -13.34
CA ALA A 19 -3.70 -1.39 -13.46
C ALA A 19 -3.70 0.14 -13.26
N GLY A 20 -2.95 0.64 -12.27
CA GLY A 20 -2.77 2.07 -12.04
C GLY A 20 -2.05 2.79 -13.18
N LEU A 21 -1.03 2.17 -13.78
CA LEU A 21 -0.36 2.72 -14.96
C LEU A 21 -1.31 2.78 -16.17
N LEU A 22 -2.11 1.73 -16.38
CA LEU A 22 -3.09 1.67 -17.46
C LEU A 22 -4.17 2.75 -17.28
N LEU A 23 -4.73 2.89 -16.07
CA LEU A 23 -5.67 3.97 -15.75
C LEU A 23 -5.05 5.34 -15.98
N GLY A 24 -3.84 5.55 -15.51
CA GLY A 24 -3.16 6.83 -15.70
C GLY A 24 -2.77 7.11 -17.14
N TYR A 25 -2.69 6.08 -17.99
CA TYR A 25 -2.47 6.24 -19.41
C TYR A 25 -3.76 6.65 -20.15
N ILE A 26 -4.91 6.08 -19.75
CA ILE A 26 -6.22 6.35 -20.36
C ILE A 26 -6.75 7.73 -19.91
N ALA A 27 -6.71 8.03 -18.60
CA ALA A 27 -7.34 9.22 -18.02
C ALA A 27 -6.35 10.38 -17.77
N LYS A 28 -5.35 10.57 -18.65
CA LYS A 28 -4.25 11.54 -18.45
C LYS A 28 -4.70 12.98 -18.15
N GLU A 29 -5.81 13.41 -18.76
CA GLU A 29 -6.31 14.78 -18.63
C GLU A 29 -6.95 15.03 -17.26
N GLU A 30 -7.68 14.04 -16.74
CA GLU A 30 -8.37 14.10 -15.44
C GLU A 30 -7.44 13.94 -14.25
N LEU A 31 -6.27 13.32 -14.47
CA LEU A 31 -5.31 13.04 -13.41
C LEU A 31 -4.66 14.29 -12.80
N LYS A 32 -4.49 15.38 -13.56
CA LYS A 32 -3.84 16.60 -13.07
C LYS A 32 -4.59 17.24 -11.89
N PRO A 33 -5.90 17.55 -11.98
CA PRO A 33 -6.66 18.03 -10.83
C PRO A 33 -6.80 16.96 -9.72
N GLY A 34 -6.81 15.67 -10.10
CA GLY A 34 -6.93 14.54 -9.18
C GLY A 34 -5.69 14.23 -8.33
N LYS A 35 -4.52 14.81 -8.65
CA LYS A 35 -3.22 14.44 -8.05
C LYS A 35 -3.21 14.43 -6.52
N LYS A 36 -3.79 15.44 -5.87
CA LYS A 36 -3.81 15.52 -4.40
C LYS A 36 -4.57 14.36 -3.75
N TYR A 37 -5.68 13.95 -4.36
CA TYR A 37 -6.51 12.86 -3.86
C TYR A 37 -5.82 11.51 -4.04
N LEU A 38 -5.06 11.34 -5.13
CA LEU A 38 -4.26 10.13 -5.33
C LEU A 38 -3.15 9.99 -4.30
N VAL A 39 -2.47 11.09 -3.94
CA VAL A 39 -1.45 11.09 -2.87
C VAL A 39 -2.09 10.76 -1.52
N TRP A 40 -3.27 11.34 -1.22
CA TRP A 40 -3.99 11.04 0.01
C TRP A 40 -4.40 9.57 0.07
N LEU A 41 -4.97 9.04 -1.02
CA LEU A 41 -5.36 7.64 -1.11
C LEU A 41 -4.16 6.70 -0.92
N GLN A 42 -3.02 7.02 -1.56
CA GLN A 42 -1.76 6.30 -1.39
C GLN A 42 -1.32 6.23 0.08
N ASN A 43 -1.36 7.36 0.79
CA ASN A 43 -0.97 7.43 2.19
C ASN A 43 -1.96 6.71 3.11
N ILE A 44 -3.27 6.87 2.88
CA ILE A 44 -4.31 6.19 3.66
C ILE A 44 -4.15 4.67 3.55
N ILE A 45 -3.93 4.14 2.35
CA ILE A 45 -3.74 2.70 2.14
C ILE A 45 -2.50 2.20 2.90
N LEU A 46 -1.38 2.94 2.85
CA LEU A 46 -0.17 2.58 3.62
C LEU A 46 -0.41 2.58 5.13
N ILE A 47 -1.10 3.59 5.64
CA ILE A 47 -1.42 3.70 7.07
C ILE A 47 -2.30 2.53 7.49
N ILE A 48 -3.36 2.23 6.74
CA ILE A 48 -4.25 1.10 7.03
C ILE A 48 -3.46 -0.22 7.01
N ALA A 49 -2.61 -0.44 6.00
CA ALA A 49 -1.78 -1.63 5.91
C ALA A 49 -0.83 -1.77 7.11
N ALA A 50 -0.15 -0.69 7.50
CA ALA A 50 0.74 -0.68 8.65
C ALA A 50 -0.01 -0.95 9.96
N VAL A 51 -1.17 -0.30 10.16
CA VAL A 51 -2.01 -0.50 11.35
C VAL A 51 -2.54 -1.93 11.44
N LEU A 52 -2.96 -2.52 10.32
CA LEU A 52 -3.38 -3.93 10.28
C LEU A 52 -2.25 -4.88 10.69
N VAL A 53 -1.04 -4.64 10.21
CA VAL A 53 0.14 -5.44 10.57
C VAL A 53 0.43 -5.30 12.06
N LEU A 54 0.43 -4.09 12.61
CA LEU A 54 0.59 -3.85 14.05
C LEU A 54 -0.48 -4.56 14.88
N TYR A 55 -1.74 -4.48 14.45
CA TYR A 55 -2.86 -5.14 15.12
C TYR A 55 -2.66 -6.66 15.17
N SER A 56 -2.08 -7.24 14.11
CA SER A 56 -1.78 -8.68 14.07
C SER A 56 -0.85 -9.13 15.20
N PHE A 57 0.02 -8.26 15.73
CA PHE A 57 0.96 -8.58 16.81
C PHE A 57 0.33 -8.58 18.20
N GLN A 58 -0.96 -8.27 18.33
CA GLN A 58 -1.70 -8.30 19.61
C GLN A 58 -1.02 -7.49 20.73
N LEU A 59 -0.43 -6.35 20.35
CA LEU A 59 0.23 -5.46 21.30
C LEU A 59 -0.75 -4.91 22.34
N HIS A 60 -0.24 -4.52 23.51
CA HIS A 60 -1.02 -3.78 24.51
C HIS A 60 -1.63 -2.52 23.89
N ILE A 61 -2.89 -2.20 24.23
CA ILE A 61 -3.67 -1.14 23.55
C ILE A 61 -2.96 0.22 23.54
N ILE A 62 -2.33 0.60 24.65
CA ILE A 62 -1.58 1.87 24.77
C ILE A 62 -0.38 1.87 23.80
N LEU A 63 0.36 0.76 23.75
CA LEU A 63 1.54 0.64 22.87
C LEU A 63 1.12 0.63 21.40
N PHE A 64 0.04 -0.08 21.07
CA PHE A 64 -0.55 -0.08 19.72
C PHE A 64 -0.90 1.34 19.26
N ILE A 65 -1.57 2.13 20.12
CA ILE A 65 -1.95 3.51 19.81
C ILE A 65 -0.71 4.38 19.60
N LEU A 66 0.28 4.31 20.49
CA LEU A 66 1.50 5.11 20.39
C LEU A 66 2.28 4.82 19.10
N ILE A 67 2.50 3.54 18.79
CA ILE A 67 3.22 3.13 17.58
C ILE A 67 2.41 3.48 16.33
N GLY A 68 1.08 3.29 16.35
CA GLY A 68 0.19 3.64 15.25
C GLY A 68 0.21 5.14 14.92
N ILE A 69 0.17 6.00 15.94
CA ILE A 69 0.31 7.46 15.77
C ILE A 69 1.68 7.79 15.21
N LEU A 70 2.75 7.22 15.77
CA LEU A 70 4.12 7.48 15.32
C LEU A 70 4.31 7.12 13.84
N ILE A 71 3.88 5.92 13.43
CA ILE A 71 3.97 5.48 12.03
C ILE A 71 3.14 6.37 11.11
N THR A 72 1.94 6.76 11.54
CA THR A 72 1.08 7.66 10.77
C THR A 72 1.75 9.01 10.55
N LEU A 73 2.33 9.61 11.60
CA LEU A 73 3.06 10.87 11.49
C LEU A 73 4.28 10.75 10.57
N VAL A 74 5.05 9.67 10.70
CA VAL A 74 6.21 9.40 9.85
C VAL A 74 5.81 9.27 8.38
N LEU A 75 4.74 8.52 8.08
CA LEU A 75 4.27 8.34 6.70
C LEU A 75 3.72 9.65 6.10
N ILE A 76 2.99 10.45 6.88
CA ILE A 76 2.49 11.76 6.44
C ILE A 76 3.64 12.73 6.18
N TYR A 77 4.67 12.73 7.05
CA TYR A 77 5.83 13.61 6.92
C TYR A 77 6.72 13.22 5.73
N LEU A 78 7.01 11.92 5.58
CA LEU A 78 7.92 11.44 4.54
C LEU A 78 7.31 11.44 3.14
N GLN A 79 5.98 11.29 3.02
CA GLN A 79 5.26 11.17 1.74
C GLN A 79 5.98 10.24 0.75
N PRO A 80 6.17 8.94 1.11
CA PRO A 80 7.06 8.06 0.39
C PRO A 80 6.72 7.99 -1.10
N LYS A 81 7.75 8.04 -1.95
CA LYS A 81 7.58 7.81 -3.39
C LYS A 81 6.97 6.42 -3.62
N ALA A 82 6.26 6.25 -4.73
CA ALA A 82 5.60 4.98 -5.09
C ALA A 82 6.47 3.74 -4.90
N VAL A 83 7.74 3.79 -5.33
CA VAL A 83 8.71 2.69 -5.17
C VAL A 83 8.97 2.38 -3.69
N ILE A 84 9.17 3.40 -2.86
CA ILE A 84 9.43 3.23 -1.42
C ILE A 84 8.19 2.65 -0.74
N GLY A 85 6.99 3.12 -1.08
CA GLY A 85 5.76 2.56 -0.49
C GLY A 85 5.53 1.10 -0.87
N TYR A 86 5.91 0.69 -2.08
CA TYR A 86 5.91 -0.74 -2.44
C TYR A 86 6.92 -1.57 -1.65
N ILE A 87 8.11 -1.04 -1.38
CA ILE A 87 9.09 -1.70 -0.51
C ILE A 87 8.54 -1.85 0.91
N ILE A 88 7.88 -0.81 1.44
CA ILE A 88 7.22 -0.85 2.75
C ILE A 88 6.13 -1.93 2.75
N LEU A 89 5.23 -1.94 1.77
CA LEU A 89 4.14 -2.93 1.68
C LEU A 89 4.67 -4.36 1.53
N ALA A 90 5.70 -4.58 0.72
CA ALA A 90 6.36 -5.87 0.59
C ALA A 90 6.91 -6.34 1.94
N SER A 91 7.59 -5.45 2.66
CA SER A 91 8.12 -5.74 4.01
C SER A 91 7.00 -6.07 4.99
N LEU A 92 5.90 -5.30 4.96
CA LEU A 92 4.72 -5.55 5.80
C LEU A 92 4.08 -6.91 5.50
N ILE A 93 3.97 -7.31 4.22
CA ILE A 93 3.45 -8.62 3.83
C ILE A 93 4.32 -9.76 4.37
N LEU A 94 5.65 -9.63 4.28
CA LEU A 94 6.58 -10.64 4.79
C LEU A 94 6.40 -10.85 6.31
N LEU A 95 6.18 -9.78 7.07
CA LEU A 95 5.97 -9.85 8.54
C LEU A 95 4.69 -10.59 8.96
N ILE A 96 3.71 -10.71 8.07
CA ILE A 96 2.40 -11.31 8.38
C ILE A 96 2.11 -12.57 7.57
N MET A 97 3.10 -13.11 6.84
CA MET A 97 2.90 -14.25 5.93
C MET A 97 2.36 -15.49 6.65
N GLU A 98 2.69 -15.64 7.94
CA GLU A 98 2.20 -16.72 8.80
C GLU A 98 0.73 -16.58 9.22
N LYS A 99 0.12 -15.41 9.00
CA LYS A 99 -1.26 -15.08 9.43
C LYS A 99 -2.17 -14.89 8.21
N PRO A 100 -2.87 -15.94 7.74
CA PRO A 100 -3.50 -15.96 6.41
C PRO A 100 -4.52 -14.84 6.19
N ASN A 101 -5.34 -14.53 7.19
CA ASN A 101 -6.34 -13.46 7.08
C ASN A 101 -5.69 -12.08 6.90
N PHE A 102 -4.67 -11.77 7.69
CA PHE A 102 -3.94 -10.51 7.58
C PHE A 102 -3.13 -10.44 6.28
N PHE A 103 -2.49 -11.55 5.91
CA PHE A 103 -1.77 -11.67 4.64
C PHE A 103 -2.68 -11.33 3.45
N MET A 104 -3.89 -11.88 3.40
CA MET A 104 -4.84 -11.63 2.32
C MET A 104 -5.31 -10.16 2.31
N LEU A 105 -5.61 -9.58 3.47
CA LEU A 105 -6.02 -8.18 3.59
C LEU A 105 -4.91 -7.22 3.13
N THR A 106 -3.69 -7.40 3.62
CA THR A 106 -2.56 -6.54 3.25
C THR A 106 -2.16 -6.71 1.78
N SER A 107 -2.29 -7.92 1.22
CA SER A 107 -2.08 -8.16 -0.22
C SER A 107 -3.13 -7.42 -1.06
N SER A 108 -4.38 -7.41 -0.61
CA SER A 108 -5.47 -6.67 -1.26
C SER A 108 -5.24 -5.16 -1.19
N LEU A 109 -4.77 -4.65 -0.04
CA LEU A 109 -4.35 -3.25 0.10
C LEU A 109 -3.15 -2.90 -0.77
N THR A 110 -2.21 -3.83 -0.95
CA THR A 110 -1.05 -3.64 -1.84
C THR A 110 -1.47 -3.55 -3.30
N PHE A 111 -2.45 -4.36 -3.71
CA PHE A 111 -3.09 -4.20 -5.01
C PHE A 111 -3.76 -2.83 -5.14
N LEU A 112 -4.57 -2.43 -4.15
CA LEU A 112 -5.27 -1.15 -4.16
C LEU A 112 -4.30 0.05 -4.18
N TYR A 113 -3.16 -0.06 -3.48
CA TYR A 113 -2.10 0.94 -3.48
C TYR A 113 -1.53 1.18 -4.87
N GLY A 114 -1.52 0.14 -5.71
CA GLY A 114 -1.01 0.22 -7.07
C GLY A 114 -1.77 1.17 -7.99
N PHE A 115 -3.07 1.37 -7.76
CA PHE A 115 -3.87 2.29 -8.56
C PHE A 115 -3.38 3.74 -8.46
N PRO A 116 -3.34 4.38 -7.27
CA PRO A 116 -2.81 5.74 -7.15
C PRO A 116 -1.32 5.79 -7.45
N ALA A 117 -0.53 4.78 -7.04
CA ALA A 117 0.91 4.77 -7.27
C ALA A 117 1.27 4.77 -8.76
N GLY A 118 0.66 3.88 -9.54
CA GLY A 118 0.86 3.80 -11.00
C GLY A 118 0.38 5.07 -11.71
N SER A 119 -0.78 5.58 -11.32
CA SER A 119 -1.34 6.82 -11.89
C SER A 119 -0.41 8.02 -11.65
N LEU A 120 0.13 8.17 -10.42
CA LEU A 120 1.03 9.25 -10.04
C LEU A 120 2.38 9.21 -10.78
N ILE A 121 2.89 8.03 -11.13
CA ILE A 121 4.14 7.87 -11.88
C ILE A 121 4.03 8.56 -13.26
N LEU A 122 2.88 8.42 -13.93
CA LEU A 122 2.66 9.02 -15.25
C LEU A 122 2.47 10.53 -15.20
N ILE A 123 1.86 11.06 -14.13
CA ILE A 123 1.70 12.51 -13.93
C ILE A 123 3.06 13.20 -13.81
N ARG A 124 4.05 12.57 -13.14
CA ARG A 124 5.36 13.18 -12.85
C ARG A 124 6.33 13.22 -14.04
N LYS A 125 6.06 12.51 -15.13
CA LYS A 125 6.93 12.45 -16.32
C LYS A 125 6.68 13.58 -17.34
N LYS A 126 5.71 14.46 -17.10
CA LYS A 126 5.45 15.67 -17.88
C LYS A 126 5.72 16.90 -17.03
#